data_AF-A0A3L7E1S6-F1
#
_entry.id   AF-A0A3L7E1S6-F1
#
_cell.length_a   1.000
_cell.length_b   1.000
_cell.length_c   1.000
_cell.angle_alpha   90.00
_cell.angle_beta   90.00
_cell.angle_gamma   90.00
#
_symmetry.space_group_name_H-M   'P 1'
#
loop_
_entity.id
_entity.type
_entity.pdbx_description
1 polymer ?
#
loop_
_entity_poly.entity_id
_entity_poly.type
_entity_poly.pdbx_seq_one_letter_code
_entity_poly.pdbx_strand_id
1 'polypeptide(L)'
;MKQFLLALFVVSLSACGGSSSDNVSPGQVVVEVPGGGGGDDDDDVDGDGDSNGGGGGDFVRSAIPVALESAITPSGETANDGREIYDIDVTALPGGKLDPEGLLLGNDVIFRIKGGALSVSNG
;
A
#
# COMPACT_ATOMS: atom_id res chain seq x y z
N MET A 1 -57.89 21.27 2.07
CA MET A 1 -56.73 20.58 2.67
C MET A 1 -56.69 19.17 2.12
N LYS A 2 -55.64 18.79 1.39
CA LYS A 2 -55.55 17.54 0.63
C LYS A 2 -54.49 16.67 1.31
N GLN A 3 -54.93 15.61 1.97
CA GLN A 3 -54.09 14.71 2.75
C GLN A 3 -53.34 13.81 1.77
N PHE A 4 -52.01 13.94 1.72
CA PHE A 4 -51.14 12.99 1.03
C PHE A 4 -50.90 11.81 1.94
N LEU A 5 -51.56 10.69 1.64
CA LEU A 5 -51.36 9.41 2.30
C LEU A 5 -50.12 8.75 1.66
N LEU A 6 -48.98 8.85 2.35
CA LEU A 6 -47.72 8.24 1.92
C LEU A 6 -47.64 6.81 2.48
N ALA A 7 -47.94 5.81 1.65
CA ALA A 7 -47.76 4.40 2.00
C ALA A 7 -46.27 4.04 1.88
N LEU A 8 -45.62 3.78 3.01
CA LEU A 8 -44.22 3.34 3.08
C LEU A 8 -44.17 1.81 2.88
N PHE A 9 -43.64 1.39 1.73
CA PHE A 9 -43.38 0.00 1.38
C PHE A 9 -42.20 -0.52 2.21
N VAL A 10 -42.42 -1.49 3.09
CA VAL A 10 -41.36 -2.18 3.83
C VAL A 10 -40.82 -3.29 2.94
N VAL A 11 -39.61 -3.11 2.40
CA VAL A 11 -38.88 -4.15 1.66
C VAL A 11 -38.05 -4.93 2.67
N SER A 12 -38.45 -6.17 2.95
CA SER A 12 -37.66 -7.13 3.72
C SER A 12 -36.54 -7.69 2.83
N LEU A 13 -35.30 -7.25 3.04
CA LEU A 13 -34.12 -7.93 2.50
C LEU A 13 -33.83 -9.15 3.39
N SER A 14 -34.11 -10.34 2.86
CA SER A 14 -33.47 -11.57 3.29
C SER A 14 -32.16 -11.76 2.51
N ALA A 15 -31.03 -11.54 3.17
CA ALA A 15 -29.75 -12.17 2.83
C ALA A 15 -29.42 -13.07 4.04
N CYS A 16 -29.53 -14.40 3.95
CA CYS A 16 -28.54 -15.29 3.34
C CYS A 16 -27.13 -14.80 3.73
N GLY A 17 -26.50 -15.26 4.81
CA GLY A 17 -26.38 -16.63 5.26
C GLY A 17 -25.02 -17.15 4.83
N GLY A 18 -24.07 -17.13 5.76
CA GLY A 18 -22.96 -18.09 5.76
C GLY A 18 -21.58 -17.58 5.33
N SER A 19 -20.70 -17.61 6.34
CA SER A 19 -19.30 -18.00 6.28
C SER A 19 -18.22 -17.01 5.87
N SER A 20 -17.30 -16.86 6.83
CA SER A 20 -15.92 -16.42 6.77
C SER A 20 -15.29 -16.38 5.39
N SER A 21 -14.77 -15.20 5.02
CA SER A 21 -13.47 -15.06 4.36
C SER A 21 -13.08 -13.58 4.37
N ASP A 22 -11.93 -13.34 4.99
CA ASP A 22 -10.96 -12.31 4.65
C ASP A 22 -11.49 -10.88 4.51
N ASN A 23 -11.45 -10.15 5.63
CA ASN A 23 -11.60 -8.70 5.65
C ASN A 23 -10.37 -8.04 4.99
N VAL A 24 -10.31 -8.05 3.65
CA VAL A 24 -9.49 -7.10 2.90
C VAL A 24 -10.26 -5.78 2.80
N SER A 25 -9.73 -4.77 3.48
CA SER A 25 -10.27 -3.41 3.48
C SER A 25 -10.29 -2.85 2.05
N PRO A 26 -11.41 -2.25 1.57
CA PRO A 26 -11.45 -1.65 0.24
C PRO A 26 -10.52 -0.44 0.21
N GLY A 27 -9.33 -0.63 -0.36
CA GLY A 27 -8.28 0.40 -0.46
C GLY A 27 -6.86 -0.16 -0.59
N GLN A 28 -6.64 -1.44 -0.32
CA GLN A 28 -5.34 -2.06 -0.47
C GLN A 28 -5.28 -2.85 -1.78
N VAL A 29 -4.63 -2.29 -2.80
CA VAL A 29 -4.20 -3.06 -3.97
C VAL A 29 -3.00 -3.89 -3.52
N VAL A 30 -3.25 -5.14 -3.11
CA VAL A 30 -2.19 -6.13 -2.97
C VAL A 30 -1.85 -6.59 -4.38
N VAL A 31 -0.72 -6.11 -4.91
CA VAL A 31 -0.14 -6.68 -6.12
C VAL A 31 0.43 -8.04 -5.71
N GLU A 32 -0.31 -9.11 -5.98
CA GLU A 32 0.22 -10.47 -5.88
C GLU A 32 1.32 -10.60 -6.94
N VAL A 33 2.57 -10.63 -6.49
CA VAL A 33 3.68 -11.10 -7.31
C VAL A 33 3.41 -12.58 -7.58
N PRO A 34 3.29 -13.05 -8.84
CA PRO A 34 3.16 -14.47 -9.11
C PRO A 34 4.43 -15.17 -8.64
N GLY A 35 4.38 -15.79 -7.46
CA GLY A 35 5.37 -16.75 -7.02
C GLY A 35 5.32 -17.93 -7.98
N GLY A 36 6.32 -18.03 -8.85
CA GLY A 36 6.44 -19.10 -9.83
C GLY A 36 6.40 -20.46 -9.16
N GLY A 37 5.67 -21.39 -9.78
CA GLY A 37 5.63 -22.78 -9.37
C GLY A 37 6.99 -23.47 -9.50
N GLY A 38 7.26 -24.33 -8.51
CA GLY A 38 8.34 -25.29 -8.42
C GLY A 38 8.19 -25.86 -7.02
N GLY A 39 7.78 -27.10 -6.80
CA GLY A 39 8.24 -28.36 -7.37
C GLY A 39 8.21 -29.28 -6.15
N ASP A 40 7.42 -30.35 -6.20
CA ASP A 40 7.30 -31.29 -5.10
C ASP A 40 8.59 -32.12 -5.03
N ASP A 41 9.55 -31.65 -4.22
CA ASP A 41 10.72 -32.44 -3.83
C ASP A 41 10.44 -33.02 -2.43
N ASP A 42 10.08 -34.30 -2.41
CA ASP A 42 9.99 -35.14 -1.21
C ASP A 42 11.41 -35.34 -0.63
N ASP A 43 11.89 -34.36 0.13
CA ASP A 43 13.07 -34.52 0.98
C ASP A 43 12.62 -34.90 2.40
N ASP A 44 12.80 -36.18 2.74
CA ASP A 44 12.76 -36.69 4.12
C ASP A 44 13.87 -36.01 4.95
N VAL A 45 13.56 -34.84 5.52
CA VAL A 45 14.44 -34.12 6.45
C VAL A 45 14.00 -34.39 7.88
N ASP A 46 14.59 -35.42 8.49
CA ASP A 46 14.68 -35.52 9.95
C ASP A 46 15.63 -34.42 10.45
N GLY A 47 15.10 -33.22 10.60
CA GLY A 47 15.82 -32.07 11.10
C GLY A 47 14.95 -31.30 12.08
N ASP A 48 15.26 -31.42 13.37
CA ASP A 48 14.89 -30.46 14.41
C ASP A 48 15.59 -29.12 14.12
N GLY A 49 15.18 -28.48 13.03
CA GLY A 49 15.59 -27.16 12.63
C GLY A 49 14.55 -26.19 13.14
N ASP A 50 14.76 -25.67 14.35
CA ASP A 50 14.21 -24.40 14.80
C ASP A 50 14.67 -23.31 13.84
N SER A 51 14.02 -23.25 12.68
CA SER A 51 14.19 -22.19 11.71
C SER A 51 13.46 -21.00 12.28
N ASN A 52 14.14 -20.29 13.18
CA ASN A 52 13.90 -18.87 13.42
C ASN A 52 14.25 -18.13 12.13
N GLY A 53 13.45 -18.34 11.08
CA GLY A 53 13.42 -17.55 9.87
C GLY A 53 12.84 -16.18 10.20
N GLY A 54 13.56 -15.42 11.02
CA GLY A 54 13.40 -13.98 11.11
C GLY A 54 13.83 -13.43 9.77
N GLY A 55 12.90 -13.42 8.81
CA GLY A 55 13.07 -12.75 7.53
C GLY A 55 13.30 -11.28 7.81
N GLY A 56 14.56 -10.90 8.01
CA GLY A 56 14.98 -9.51 7.95
C GLY A 56 14.74 -9.08 6.52
N GLY A 57 13.59 -8.44 6.27
CA GLY A 57 13.32 -7.85 4.97
C GLY A 57 14.51 -6.96 4.60
N ASP A 58 15.10 -7.21 3.44
CA ASP A 58 16.30 -6.51 3.00
C ASP A 58 16.13 -5.00 3.22
N PHE A 59 17.08 -4.40 3.94
CA PHE A 59 17.08 -2.97 4.15
C PHE A 59 17.54 -2.29 2.86
N VAL A 60 16.62 -1.60 2.19
CA VAL A 60 16.85 -0.87 0.94
C VAL A 60 16.81 0.61 1.25
N ARG A 61 17.90 1.32 0.92
CA ARG A 61 17.95 2.78 1.05
C ARG A 61 17.24 3.48 -0.08
N SER A 62 16.57 4.58 0.24
CA SER A 62 15.97 5.45 -0.75
C SER A 62 17.03 6.30 -1.46
N ALA A 63 16.83 6.55 -2.75
CA ALA A 63 17.62 7.46 -3.56
C ALA A 63 16.67 8.41 -4.28
N ILE A 64 16.70 9.69 -3.88
CA ILE A 64 15.87 10.75 -4.46
C ILE A 64 16.73 11.51 -5.47
N PRO A 65 16.35 11.59 -6.76
CA PRO A 65 17.10 12.36 -7.74
C PRO A 65 16.95 13.86 -7.48
N VAL A 66 17.96 14.64 -7.82
CA VAL A 66 18.01 16.11 -7.60
C VAL A 66 16.79 16.82 -8.17
N ALA A 67 16.27 16.34 -9.31
CA ALA A 67 15.07 16.90 -9.94
C ALA A 67 13.80 16.83 -9.06
N LEU A 68 13.79 15.96 -8.05
CA LEU A 68 12.64 15.74 -7.14
C LEU A 68 12.90 16.24 -5.71
N GLU A 69 14.07 16.80 -5.40
CA GLU A 69 14.39 17.29 -4.05
C GLU A 69 13.47 18.43 -3.59
N SER A 70 12.90 19.21 -4.52
CA SER A 70 11.92 20.24 -4.19
C SER A 70 10.53 19.70 -3.91
N ALA A 71 10.23 18.47 -4.36
CA ALA A 71 8.92 17.83 -4.21
C ALA A 71 8.91 16.72 -3.15
N ILE A 72 10.07 16.12 -2.86
CA ILE A 72 10.23 15.07 -1.86
C ILE A 72 11.14 15.60 -0.74
N THR A 73 10.53 16.03 0.36
CA THR A 73 11.23 16.74 1.44
C THR A 73 10.99 16.09 2.80
N PRO A 74 11.94 16.17 3.75
CA PRO A 74 11.70 15.70 5.11
C PRO A 74 10.55 16.50 5.75
N SER A 75 9.60 15.78 6.34
CA SER A 75 8.45 16.40 7.02
C SER A 75 8.81 17.01 8.39
N GLY A 76 9.95 16.60 8.95
CA GLY A 76 10.32 16.87 10.35
C GLY A 76 9.61 15.97 11.37
N GLU A 77 8.80 15.01 10.91
CA GLU A 77 8.12 14.03 11.75
C GLU A 77 8.83 12.67 11.72
N THR A 78 8.67 11.92 12.81
CA THR A 78 9.15 10.53 12.93
C THR A 78 7.96 9.64 13.18
N ALA A 79 7.90 8.52 12.47
CA ALA A 79 6.85 7.53 12.65
C ALA A 79 7.04 6.72 13.93
N ASN A 80 6.00 5.97 14.33
CA ASN A 80 6.02 5.16 15.54
C ASN A 80 7.09 4.06 15.53
N ASP A 81 7.55 3.65 14.35
CA ASP A 81 8.62 2.67 14.14
C ASP A 81 10.02 3.30 14.12
N GLY A 82 10.12 4.61 14.37
CA GLY A 82 11.39 5.36 14.42
C GLY A 82 11.91 5.84 13.08
N ARG A 83 11.26 5.52 11.96
CA ARG A 83 11.67 6.02 10.63
C ARG A 83 11.23 7.45 10.40
N GLU A 84 12.05 8.22 9.69
CA GLU A 84 11.70 9.57 9.26
C GLU A 84 10.57 9.54 8.22
N ILE A 85 9.73 10.56 8.25
CA ILE A 85 8.66 10.74 7.26
C ILE A 85 9.11 11.79 6.25
N TYR A 86 9.07 11.44 4.97
CA TYR A 86 9.27 12.33 3.83
C TYR A 86 7.92 12.63 3.20
N ASP A 87 7.65 13.91 2.92
CA ASP A 87 6.47 14.35 2.19
C ASP A 87 6.76 14.41 0.70
N ILE A 88 5.92 13.75 -0.10
CA ILE A 88 5.82 13.91 -1.55
C ILE A 88 4.72 14.95 -1.81
N ASP A 89 5.11 16.18 -2.12
CA ASP A 89 4.19 17.24 -2.50
C ASP A 89 3.85 17.16 -4.00
N VAL A 90 2.65 16.65 -4.29
CA VAL A 90 2.14 16.50 -5.65
C VAL A 90 2.00 17.85 -6.36
N THR A 91 1.78 18.94 -5.64
CA THR A 91 1.65 20.27 -6.24
C THR A 91 2.99 20.83 -6.72
N ALA A 92 4.10 20.31 -6.19
CA ALA A 92 5.45 20.64 -6.60
C ALA A 92 5.97 19.71 -7.72
N LEU A 93 5.23 18.66 -8.08
CA LEU A 93 5.62 17.75 -9.16
C LEU A 93 5.37 18.37 -10.54
N PRO A 94 6.35 18.30 -11.47
CA PRO A 94 6.16 18.74 -12.85
C PRO A 94 4.96 18.05 -13.51
N GLY A 95 3.95 18.82 -13.91
CA GLY A 95 2.74 18.27 -14.52
C GLY A 95 1.89 17.39 -13.60
N GLY A 96 2.11 17.44 -12.28
CA GLY A 96 1.42 16.62 -11.28
C GLY A 96 1.80 15.13 -11.35
N LYS A 97 2.93 14.81 -11.96
CA LYS A 97 3.38 13.44 -12.22
C LYS A 97 4.75 13.20 -11.63
N LEU A 98 4.91 12.06 -11.00
CA LEU A 98 6.20 11.55 -10.54
C LEU A 98 6.82 10.74 -11.68
N ASP A 99 7.98 11.18 -12.13
CA ASP A 99 8.85 10.40 -13.01
C ASP A 99 9.69 9.46 -12.14
N PRO A 100 9.53 8.13 -12.29
CA PRO A 100 10.29 7.17 -11.50
C PRO A 100 11.74 6.98 -12.00
N GLU A 101 12.16 7.61 -13.10
CA GLU A 101 13.52 7.45 -13.62
C GLU A 101 14.58 7.89 -12.58
N GLY A 102 15.39 6.94 -12.14
CA GLY A 102 16.42 7.17 -11.11
C GLY A 102 15.89 7.34 -9.68
N LEU A 103 14.57 7.25 -9.46
CA LEU A 103 13.97 7.27 -8.13
C LEU A 103 13.95 5.85 -7.54
N LEU A 104 14.58 5.68 -6.38
CA LEU A 104 14.48 4.46 -5.58
C LEU A 104 13.76 4.79 -4.28
N LEU A 105 12.57 4.21 -4.09
CA LEU A 105 11.82 4.29 -2.83
C LEU A 105 12.12 3.03 -2.01
N GLY A 106 12.98 3.18 -1.00
CA GLY A 106 13.38 2.12 -0.10
C GLY A 106 12.42 1.92 1.08
N ASN A 107 12.82 1.08 2.04
CA ASN A 107 12.10 0.86 3.30
C ASN A 107 12.76 1.55 4.50
N ASP A 108 13.77 2.39 4.25
CA ASP A 108 14.50 3.17 5.25
C ASP A 108 13.73 4.37 5.81
N VAL A 109 12.81 4.92 5.03
CA VAL A 109 11.94 6.04 5.41
C VAL A 109 10.47 5.74 5.07
N ILE A 110 9.55 6.58 5.57
CA ILE A 110 8.14 6.55 5.21
C ILE A 110 7.84 7.69 4.26
N PHE A 111 7.24 7.38 3.11
CA PHE A 111 6.78 8.39 2.15
C PHE A 111 5.30 8.68 2.37
N ARG A 112 4.98 9.95 2.61
CA ARG A 112 3.61 10.45 2.75
C ARG A 112 3.25 11.33 1.56
N ILE A 113 2.13 11.05 0.93
CA ILE A 113 1.64 11.83 -0.21
C ILE A 113 0.85 13.04 0.32
N LYS A 114 1.16 14.23 -0.19
CA LYS A 114 0.45 15.49 0.10
C LYS A 114 0.08 16.20 -1.21
N GLY A 115 -0.88 17.11 -1.14
CA GLY A 115 -1.21 17.98 -2.26
C GLY A 115 -2.12 17.36 -3.34
N GLY A 116 -2.59 16.13 -3.16
CA GLY A 116 -3.57 15.50 -4.05
C GLY A 116 -3.30 14.02 -4.31
N ALA A 117 -3.79 13.54 -5.45
CA ALA A 117 -3.52 12.18 -5.92
C ALA A 117 -2.18 12.12 -6.65
N LEU A 118 -1.34 11.14 -6.31
CA LEU A 118 -0.09 10.88 -7.00
C LEU A 118 -0.36 10.13 -8.30
N SER A 119 0.10 10.69 -9.42
CA SER A 119 0.18 9.97 -10.69
C SER A 119 1.64 9.63 -10.97
N VAL A 120 1.91 8.36 -11.27
CA VAL A 120 3.24 7.89 -11.70
C VAL A 120 3.16 7.60 -13.19
N SER A 121 4.09 8.14 -13.96
CA SER A 121 4.19 7.84 -15.39
C SER A 121 5.64 7.88 -15.82
N ASN A 122 6.04 6.91 -16.64
CA ASN A 122 7.29 7.02 -17.37
C ASN A 122 7.13 8.11 -18.45
N GLY A 123 8.09 9.02 -18.53
CA GLY A 123 8.15 10.07 -19.54
C GLY A 123 8.09 9.54 -20.97
#